data_AF-A0A812HU22-F1
#
_entry.id   AF-A0A812HU22-F1
#
_cell.length_a   1.000
_cell.length_b   1.000
_cell.length_c   1.000
_cell.angle_alpha   90.00
_cell.angle_beta   90.00
_cell.angle_gamma   90.00
#
_symmetry.space_group_name_H-M   'P 1'
#
loop_
_entity.id
_entity.type
_entity.pdbx_description
1 polymer ?
#
loop_
_entity_poly.entity_id
_entity_poly.type
_entity_poly.pdbx_seq_one_letter_code
_entity_poly.pdbx_strand_id
1 'polypeptide(L)'
;MASAGDSRAFWKDEEIVVDRDGIPHYTGAHPHLMRGYRPRVLFAYSNLEGSGDDEAKEKKSLEKKRSRFARKLLDALHGEAFRTCQDLLLEADKLKEPKGHEHILKALMQIEKAGVIRKTEAFDQFFDRCFRRKGQTVDSYLRQRKQDWADLQDIAEGVQMSDDLLAYFTLKNIGLSREDKRQILSAKRSLA
;
A
#
# COMPACT_ATOMS: atom_id res chain seq x y z
N MET A 1 -29.69 1.71 -31.34
CA MET A 1 -28.28 1.89 -30.93
C MET A 1 -28.25 1.83 -29.41
N ALA A 2 -27.95 0.66 -28.83
CA ALA A 2 -27.88 0.50 -27.37
C ALA A 2 -26.58 1.15 -26.88
N SER A 3 -26.67 2.04 -25.90
CA SER A 3 -25.51 2.68 -25.28
C SER A 3 -24.65 1.60 -24.61
N ALA A 4 -23.38 1.54 -24.99
CA ALA A 4 -22.37 0.79 -24.27
C ALA A 4 -22.36 1.31 -22.82
N GLY A 5 -22.87 0.51 -21.89
CA GLY A 5 -22.72 0.76 -20.47
C GLY A 5 -21.24 0.66 -20.15
N ASP A 6 -20.62 1.79 -19.83
CA ASP A 6 -19.28 1.87 -19.28
C ASP A 6 -19.32 1.12 -17.93
N SER A 7 -18.93 -0.16 -17.95
CA SER A 7 -18.95 -1.04 -16.78
C SER A 7 -17.79 -0.68 -15.87
N ARG A 8 -17.82 0.51 -15.27
CA ARG A 8 -16.87 0.90 -14.23
C ARG A 8 -17.03 -0.03 -13.04
N ALA A 9 -15.90 -0.54 -12.56
CA ALA A 9 -15.86 -1.29 -11.30
C ALA A 9 -16.45 -0.43 -10.17
N PHE A 10 -17.17 -1.06 -9.24
CA PHE A 10 -17.80 -0.36 -8.12
C PHE A 10 -16.77 0.25 -7.14
N TRP A 11 -15.59 -0.36 -7.05
CA TRP A 11 -14.50 0.07 -6.19
C TRP A 11 -13.47 0.92 -6.95
N LYS A 12 -12.65 1.66 -6.21
CA LYS A 12 -11.56 2.50 -6.72
C LYS A 12 -10.30 2.29 -5.90
N ASP A 13 -9.14 2.60 -6.47
CA ASP A 13 -7.86 2.47 -5.77
C ASP A 13 -7.64 3.62 -4.79
N GLU A 14 -8.11 4.82 -5.13
CA GLU A 14 -7.80 6.07 -4.44
C GLU A 14 -8.69 6.33 -3.21
N GLU A 15 -9.77 5.56 -3.01
CA GLU A 15 -10.69 5.75 -1.90
C GLU A 15 -11.31 4.45 -1.37
N ILE A 16 -11.75 4.47 -0.11
CA ILE A 16 -12.55 3.39 0.48
C ILE A 16 -14.03 3.63 0.15
N VAL A 17 -14.54 2.85 -0.79
CA VAL A 17 -15.97 2.83 -1.16
C VAL A 17 -16.73 1.88 -0.24
N VAL A 18 -17.94 2.25 0.18
CA VAL A 18 -18.81 1.38 1.00
C VAL A 18 -20.01 0.96 0.17
N ASP A 19 -20.33 -0.33 0.14
CA ASP A 19 -21.49 -0.85 -0.58
C ASP A 19 -22.83 -0.57 0.12
N ARG A 20 -23.91 -1.02 -0.52
CA ARG A 20 -25.27 -0.87 0.03
C ARG A 20 -25.49 -1.67 1.31
N ASP A 21 -24.70 -2.71 1.55
CA ASP A 21 -24.72 -3.54 2.75
C ASP A 21 -23.86 -2.94 3.88
N GLY A 22 -23.21 -1.79 3.65
CA GLY A 22 -22.32 -1.16 4.61
C GLY A 22 -20.91 -1.79 4.65
N ILE A 23 -20.56 -2.64 3.70
CA ILE A 23 -19.25 -3.30 3.62
C ILE A 23 -18.25 -2.37 2.90
N PRO A 24 -17.12 -2.03 3.53
CA PRO A 24 -16.08 -1.24 2.88
C PRO A 24 -15.29 -2.10 1.90
N HIS A 25 -15.01 -1.56 0.71
CA HIS A 25 -14.16 -2.14 -0.31
C HIS A 25 -12.75 -1.55 -0.21
N TYR A 26 -11.74 -2.41 -0.37
CA TYR A 26 -10.33 -1.99 -0.32
C TYR A 26 -9.48 -2.78 -1.29
N THR A 27 -8.65 -2.09 -2.06
CA THR A 27 -7.80 -2.67 -3.10
C THR A 27 -6.37 -2.94 -2.64
N GLY A 28 -5.92 -2.28 -1.57
CA GLY A 28 -4.55 -2.37 -1.09
C GLY A 28 -3.54 -1.49 -1.84
N ALA A 29 -3.96 -0.81 -2.92
CA ALA A 29 -3.07 0.00 -3.76
C ALA A 29 -2.40 1.14 -2.99
N HIS A 30 -3.14 1.80 -2.09
CA HIS A 30 -2.64 2.87 -1.24
C HIS A 30 -2.69 2.47 0.24
N PRO A 31 -1.55 2.04 0.84
CA PRO A 31 -1.52 1.56 2.23
C PRO A 31 -2.06 2.55 3.27
N HIS A 32 -1.96 3.85 3.01
CA HIS A 32 -2.43 4.89 3.92
C HIS A 32 -3.96 4.88 4.11
N LEU A 33 -4.71 4.37 3.13
CA LEU A 33 -6.18 4.24 3.23
C LEU A 33 -6.60 3.23 4.29
N MET A 34 -5.70 2.35 4.75
CA MET A 34 -5.94 1.41 5.84
C MET A 34 -6.40 2.11 7.14
N ARG A 35 -5.92 3.34 7.39
CA ARG A 35 -6.33 4.18 8.53
C ARG A 35 -7.84 4.49 8.51
N GLY A 36 -8.41 4.69 7.33
CA GLY A 36 -9.84 4.92 7.13
C GLY A 36 -10.64 3.62 6.99
N TYR A 37 -10.04 2.59 6.40
CA TYR A 37 -10.67 1.28 6.20
C TYR A 37 -10.99 0.58 7.53
N ARG A 38 -10.01 0.50 8.45
CA ARG A 38 -10.18 -0.24 9.71
C ARG A 38 -11.37 0.27 10.56
N PRO A 39 -11.53 1.58 10.83
CA PRO A 39 -12.69 2.07 11.56
C PRO A 39 -14.02 1.76 10.88
N ARG A 40 -14.08 1.77 9.54
CA ARG A 40 -15.30 1.44 8.79
C ARG A 40 -15.67 -0.04 8.91
N VAL A 41 -14.69 -0.94 8.88
CA VAL A 41 -14.92 -2.38 9.15
C VAL A 41 -15.47 -2.58 10.56
N LEU A 42 -14.85 -1.93 11.56
CA LEU A 42 -15.29 -2.04 12.95
C LEU A 42 -16.70 -1.48 13.15
N PHE A 43 -17.02 -0.36 12.49
CA PHE A 43 -18.34 0.24 12.50
C PHE A 43 -19.39 -0.66 11.84
N ALA A 44 -19.09 -1.23 10.67
CA ALA A 44 -19.97 -2.16 9.99
C ALA A 44 -20.23 -3.43 10.82
N TYR A 45 -19.21 -3.93 11.51
CA TYR A 45 -19.35 -5.09 12.41
C TYR A 45 -20.16 -4.76 13.67
N SER A 46 -19.93 -3.58 14.29
CA SER A 46 -20.65 -3.17 15.50
C SER A 46 -22.13 -2.92 15.26
N ASN A 47 -22.48 -2.48 14.04
CA ASN A 47 -23.86 -2.18 13.64
C ASN A 47 -24.61 -3.41 13.09
N LEU A 48 -24.04 -4.62 13.21
CA LEU A 48 -24.78 -5.84 12.91
C LEU A 48 -25.90 -6.01 13.93
N GLU A 49 -27.14 -6.02 13.44
CA GLU A 49 -28.32 -6.26 14.27
C GLU A 49 -28.90 -7.65 14.02
N GLY A 50 -29.40 -8.27 15.09
CA GLY A 50 -30.20 -9.49 14.99
C GLY A 50 -31.51 -9.25 14.23
N SER A 51 -32.20 -10.31 13.87
CA SER A 51 -33.55 -10.22 13.33
C SER A 51 -34.36 -11.41 13.82
N GLY A 52 -35.57 -11.18 14.31
CA GLY A 52 -36.47 -12.24 14.75
C GLY A 52 -37.64 -11.69 15.55
N ASP A 53 -38.67 -12.52 15.72
CA ASP A 53 -39.87 -12.15 16.48
C ASP A 53 -39.68 -12.28 18.00
N ASP A 54 -38.55 -12.83 18.44
CA ASP A 54 -38.20 -13.07 19.83
C ASP A 54 -36.68 -12.92 20.06
N GLU A 55 -36.29 -12.66 21.30
CA GLU A 55 -34.91 -12.39 21.71
C GLU A 55 -33.95 -13.55 21.37
N ALA A 56 -34.44 -14.79 21.44
CA ALA A 56 -33.66 -15.98 21.11
C ALA A 56 -33.33 -16.07 19.61
N LYS A 57 -34.32 -15.78 18.74
CA LYS A 57 -34.13 -15.70 17.28
C LYS A 57 -33.26 -14.51 16.89
N GLU A 58 -33.43 -13.36 17.53
CA GLU A 58 -32.58 -12.19 17.29
C GLU A 58 -31.11 -12.49 17.57
N LYS A 59 -30.81 -13.07 18.75
CA LYS A 59 -29.44 -13.46 19.13
C LYS A 59 -28.83 -14.47 18.15
N LYS A 60 -29.59 -15.50 17.77
CA LYS A 60 -29.14 -16.52 16.80
C LYS A 60 -28.88 -15.93 15.42
N SER A 61 -29.73 -14.98 14.99
CA SER A 61 -29.54 -14.24 13.73
C SER A 61 -28.29 -13.38 13.78
N LEU A 62 -28.04 -12.69 14.89
CA LEU A 62 -26.85 -11.87 15.10
C LEU A 62 -25.56 -12.71 15.04
N GLU A 63 -25.51 -13.85 15.73
CA GLU A 63 -24.37 -14.77 15.68
C GLU A 63 -24.11 -15.29 14.25
N LYS A 64 -25.18 -15.60 13.51
CA LYS A 64 -25.09 -16.00 12.11
C LYS A 64 -24.61 -14.87 11.19
N LYS A 65 -24.97 -13.62 11.46
CA LYS A 65 -24.47 -12.45 10.72
C LYS A 65 -22.99 -12.20 11.03
N ARG A 66 -22.58 -12.27 12.30
CA ARG A 66 -21.18 -12.11 12.73
C ARG A 66 -20.26 -13.16 12.09
N SER A 67 -20.66 -14.43 12.10
CA SER A 67 -19.91 -15.52 11.46
C SER A 67 -19.81 -15.42 9.94
N ARG A 68 -20.70 -14.67 9.28
CA ARG A 68 -20.66 -14.44 7.82
C ARG A 68 -19.94 -13.15 7.43
N PHE A 69 -19.77 -12.24 8.39
CA PHE A 69 -19.24 -10.91 8.14
C PHE A 69 -17.82 -10.95 7.58
N ALA A 70 -16.95 -11.81 8.13
CA ALA A 70 -15.58 -11.95 7.63
C ALA A 70 -15.56 -12.42 6.17
N ARG A 71 -16.45 -13.34 5.78
CA ARG A 71 -16.54 -13.78 4.39
C ARG A 71 -16.97 -12.66 3.46
N LYS A 72 -18.02 -11.91 3.83
CA LYS A 72 -18.45 -10.71 3.09
C LYS A 72 -17.32 -9.70 2.93
N LEU A 73 -16.55 -9.48 4.01
CA LEU A 73 -15.42 -8.57 4.00
C LEU A 73 -14.32 -9.02 3.03
N LEU A 74 -14.01 -10.33 3.02
CA LEU A 74 -13.02 -10.91 2.12
C LEU A 74 -13.45 -10.80 0.65
N ASP A 75 -14.73 -11.02 0.35
CA ASP A 75 -15.30 -10.86 -0.98
C ASP A 75 -15.32 -9.38 -1.45
N ALA A 76 -15.25 -8.43 -0.51
CA ALA A 76 -15.14 -7.00 -0.76
C ALA A 76 -13.69 -6.49 -0.89
N LEU A 77 -12.68 -7.35 -0.70
CA LEU A 77 -11.29 -7.02 -0.98
C LEU A 77 -10.96 -7.21 -2.46
N HIS A 78 -10.08 -6.37 -2.97
CA HIS A 78 -9.60 -6.40 -4.36
C HIS A 78 -8.09 -6.30 -4.42
N GLY A 79 -7.49 -6.47 -5.59
CA GLY A 79 -6.09 -6.08 -5.83
C GLY A 79 -5.06 -6.75 -4.90
N GLU A 80 -4.19 -5.93 -4.30
CA GLU A 80 -3.17 -6.37 -3.33
C GLU A 80 -3.83 -6.83 -2.02
N ALA A 81 -4.90 -6.16 -1.58
CA ALA A 81 -5.63 -6.51 -0.36
C ALA A 81 -6.21 -7.93 -0.43
N PHE A 82 -6.85 -8.31 -1.54
CA PHE A 82 -7.36 -9.67 -1.73
C PHE A 82 -6.23 -10.68 -1.75
N ARG A 83 -5.15 -10.42 -2.50
CA ARG A 83 -3.99 -11.32 -2.61
C ARG A 83 -3.35 -11.59 -1.25
N THR A 84 -3.20 -10.56 -0.41
CA THR A 84 -2.68 -10.72 0.96
C THR A 84 -3.59 -11.57 1.86
N CYS A 85 -4.89 -11.58 1.60
CA CYS A 85 -5.86 -12.34 2.40
C CYS A 85 -6.30 -13.66 1.76
N GLN A 86 -5.79 -14.01 0.58
CA GLN A 86 -6.27 -15.16 -0.20
C GLN A 86 -6.12 -16.48 0.56
N ASP A 87 -5.04 -16.66 1.32
CA ASP A 87 -4.80 -17.86 2.10
C ASP A 87 -5.85 -18.09 3.20
N LEU A 88 -6.53 -17.03 3.66
CA LEU A 88 -7.63 -17.16 4.62
C LEU A 88 -8.83 -17.91 4.02
N LEU A 89 -8.94 -18.03 2.69
CA LEU A 89 -9.95 -18.88 2.05
C LEU A 89 -9.77 -20.36 2.39
N LEU A 90 -8.52 -20.80 2.61
CA LEU A 90 -8.20 -22.16 3.02
C LEU A 90 -8.50 -22.38 4.51
N GLU A 91 -8.56 -21.29 5.30
CA GLU A 91 -8.84 -21.28 6.73
C GLU A 91 -10.30 -20.90 7.03
N ALA A 92 -11.24 -21.50 6.30
CA ALA A 92 -12.66 -21.13 6.35
C ALA A 92 -13.28 -21.17 7.76
N ASP A 93 -12.75 -22.00 8.67
CA ASP A 93 -13.22 -22.08 10.04
C ASP A 93 -12.88 -20.83 10.86
N LYS A 94 -11.70 -20.23 10.66
CA LYS A 94 -11.31 -18.97 11.32
C LYS A 94 -12.19 -17.80 10.85
N LEU A 95 -12.60 -17.81 9.59
CA LEU A 95 -13.51 -16.79 9.05
C LEU A 95 -14.94 -16.90 9.61
N LYS A 96 -15.35 -18.09 10.04
CA LYS A 96 -16.69 -18.33 10.63
C LYS A 96 -16.77 -17.96 12.11
N GLU A 97 -15.65 -17.71 12.77
CA GLU A 97 -15.65 -17.25 14.14
C GLU A 97 -16.38 -15.90 14.25
N PRO A 98 -17.06 -15.59 15.38
CA PRO A 98 -17.72 -14.29 15.56
C PRO A 98 -16.80 -13.12 15.27
N LYS A 99 -15.50 -13.24 15.59
CA LYS A 99 -14.47 -12.23 15.36
C LYS A 99 -13.60 -12.49 14.13
N GLY A 100 -14.07 -13.28 13.16
CA GLY A 100 -13.27 -13.67 11.98
C GLY A 100 -12.70 -12.49 11.17
N HIS A 101 -13.34 -11.32 11.23
CA HIS A 101 -12.85 -10.09 10.59
C HIS A 101 -11.53 -9.57 11.17
N GLU A 102 -11.21 -9.89 12.43
CA GLU A 102 -9.93 -9.52 13.05
C GLU A 102 -8.75 -10.21 12.34
N HIS A 103 -8.93 -11.44 11.83
CA HIS A 103 -7.91 -12.13 11.05
C HIS A 103 -7.63 -11.44 9.71
N ILE A 104 -8.67 -10.95 9.04
CA ILE A 104 -8.54 -10.17 7.80
C ILE A 104 -7.79 -8.87 8.08
N LEU A 105 -8.19 -8.12 9.11
CA LEU A 105 -7.51 -6.87 9.47
C LEU A 105 -6.03 -7.12 9.82
N LYS A 106 -5.73 -8.20 10.54
CA LYS A 106 -4.34 -8.59 10.87
C LYS A 106 -3.52 -8.93 9.63
N ALA A 107 -4.10 -9.61 8.64
CA ALA A 107 -3.43 -9.89 7.37
C ALA A 107 -3.18 -8.59 6.59
N LEU A 108 -4.17 -7.71 6.50
CA LEU A 108 -4.06 -6.43 5.79
C LEU A 108 -3.03 -5.47 6.42
N MET A 109 -2.77 -5.55 7.73
CA MET A 109 -1.68 -4.79 8.37
C MET A 109 -0.31 -5.09 7.77
N GLN A 110 -0.12 -6.25 7.11
CA GLN A 110 1.15 -6.56 6.44
C GLN A 110 1.41 -5.64 5.25
N ILE A 111 0.36 -5.13 4.58
CA ILE A 111 0.49 -4.19 3.46
C ILE A 111 1.07 -2.85 3.95
N GLU A 112 0.58 -2.35 5.08
CA GLU A 112 1.11 -1.12 5.70
C GLU A 112 2.58 -1.30 6.11
N LYS A 113 2.92 -2.42 6.76
CA LYS A 113 4.30 -2.73 7.15
C LYS A 113 5.22 -2.88 5.94
N ALA A 114 4.78 -3.60 4.91
CA ALA A 114 5.54 -3.76 3.68
C ALA A 114 5.74 -2.42 2.96
N GLY A 115 4.77 -1.50 3.01
CA GLY A 115 4.92 -0.15 2.48
C GLY A 115 5.98 0.66 3.23
N VAL A 116 5.99 0.61 4.55
CA VAL A 116 7.02 1.29 5.38
C VAL A 116 8.41 0.70 5.13
N ILE A 117 8.53 -0.63 5.12
CA ILE A 117 9.80 -1.31 4.86
C ILE A 117 10.32 -0.96 3.47
N ARG A 118 9.49 -1.06 2.43
CA ARG A 118 9.86 -0.68 1.05
C ARG A 118 10.32 0.78 0.96
N LYS A 119 9.65 1.70 1.66
CA LYS A 119 10.08 3.11 1.76
C LYS A 119 11.46 3.24 2.39
N THR A 120 11.69 2.60 3.53
CA THR A 120 12.99 2.65 4.22
C THR A 120 14.09 1.99 3.40
N GLU A 121 13.81 0.89 2.70
CA GLU A 121 14.76 0.21 1.84
C GLU A 121 15.13 1.05 0.62
N ALA A 122 14.14 1.66 -0.05
CA ALA A 122 14.39 2.57 -1.17
C ALA A 122 15.19 3.81 -0.72
N PHE A 123 14.88 4.34 0.48
CA PHE A 123 15.63 5.43 1.08
C PHE A 123 17.08 5.02 1.35
N ASP A 124 17.30 3.90 2.04
CA ASP A 124 18.63 3.35 2.32
C ASP A 124 19.40 3.07 1.03
N GLN A 125 18.73 2.51 0.02
CA GLN A 125 19.32 2.20 -1.27
C GLN A 125 19.81 3.47 -1.97
N PHE A 126 19.00 4.52 -1.96
CA PHE A 126 19.39 5.78 -2.56
C PHE A 126 20.44 6.53 -1.71
N PHE A 127 20.28 6.67 -0.41
CA PHE A 127 21.16 7.53 0.38
C PHE A 127 22.41 6.82 0.86
N ASP A 128 22.33 5.57 1.32
CA ASP A 128 23.38 4.95 2.12
C ASP A 128 24.06 3.75 1.45
N ARG A 129 23.31 2.88 0.79
CA ARG A 129 23.83 1.68 0.09
C ARG A 129 24.23 1.95 -1.36
N CYS A 130 24.47 3.20 -1.71
CA CYS A 130 24.69 3.68 -3.06
C CYS A 130 26.15 3.53 -3.57
N PHE A 131 26.84 2.43 -3.27
CA PHE A 131 28.24 2.27 -3.63
C PHE A 131 28.43 1.81 -5.08
N ARG A 132 29.39 2.41 -5.79
CA ARG A 132 29.79 1.93 -7.11
C ARG A 132 30.49 0.59 -6.97
N ARG A 133 30.02 -0.42 -7.72
CA ARG A 133 30.62 -1.77 -7.69
C ARG A 133 31.98 -1.78 -8.39
N LYS A 134 32.88 -2.67 -7.95
CA LYS A 134 34.18 -2.87 -8.61
C LYS A 134 33.97 -3.29 -10.07
N GLY A 135 34.61 -2.60 -11.00
CA GLY A 135 34.46 -2.84 -12.45
C GLY A 135 33.22 -2.18 -13.08
N GLN A 136 32.33 -1.56 -12.30
CA GLN A 136 31.20 -0.81 -12.85
C GLN A 136 31.68 0.50 -13.48
N THR A 137 31.16 0.80 -14.68
CA THR A 137 31.41 2.09 -15.34
C THR A 137 30.69 3.23 -14.63
N VAL A 138 31.20 4.45 -14.78
CA VAL A 138 30.56 5.65 -14.22
C VAL A 138 29.16 5.86 -14.80
N ASP A 139 28.98 5.66 -16.11
CA ASP A 139 27.66 5.81 -16.75
C ASP A 139 26.63 4.81 -16.19
N SER A 140 27.00 3.53 -16.09
CA SER A 140 26.12 2.50 -15.50
C SER A 140 25.74 2.84 -14.06
N TYR A 141 26.71 3.33 -13.28
CA TYR A 141 26.45 3.79 -11.92
C TYR A 141 25.43 4.94 -11.90
N LEU A 142 25.64 5.99 -12.71
CA LEU A 142 24.73 7.14 -12.76
C LEU A 142 23.31 6.76 -13.22
N ARG A 143 23.18 5.81 -14.16
CA ARG A 143 21.86 5.28 -14.56
C ARG A 143 21.17 4.57 -13.40
N GLN A 144 21.89 3.71 -12.66
CA GLN A 144 21.35 3.07 -11.47
C GLN A 144 20.88 4.11 -10.44
N ARG A 145 21.68 5.15 -10.19
CA ARG A 145 21.32 6.22 -9.24
C ARG A 145 20.04 6.96 -9.64
N LYS A 146 19.86 7.21 -10.94
CA LYS A 146 18.62 7.81 -11.44
C LYS A 146 17.42 6.88 -11.25
N GLN A 147 17.60 5.58 -11.46
CA GLN A 147 16.55 4.60 -11.23
C GLN A 147 16.20 4.52 -9.73
N ASP A 148 17.20 4.39 -8.86
CA ASP A 148 17.01 4.35 -7.39
C ASP A 148 16.24 5.59 -6.90
N TRP A 149 16.49 6.77 -7.50
CA TRP A 149 15.76 8.00 -7.19
C TRP A 149 14.31 7.94 -7.66
N ALA A 150 14.06 7.49 -8.90
CA ALA A 150 12.71 7.33 -9.42
C ALA A 150 11.90 6.33 -8.56
N ASP A 151 12.49 5.20 -8.21
CA ASP A 151 11.86 4.19 -7.36
C ASP A 151 11.50 4.77 -5.98
N LEU A 152 12.37 5.61 -5.40
CA LEU A 152 12.07 6.31 -4.15
C LEU A 152 10.92 7.29 -4.30
N GLN A 153 10.86 8.07 -5.39
CA GLN A 153 9.77 9.01 -5.65
C GLN A 153 8.43 8.30 -5.89
N ASP A 154 8.44 7.16 -6.56
CA ASP A 154 7.24 6.36 -6.82
C ASP A 154 6.68 5.76 -5.52
N ILE A 155 7.55 5.31 -4.61
CA ILE A 155 7.14 4.66 -3.37
C ILE A 155 6.79 5.71 -2.29
N ALA A 156 7.51 6.84 -2.24
CA ALA A 156 7.35 7.87 -1.22
C ALA A 156 6.80 9.18 -1.82
N GLU A 157 5.47 9.30 -1.80
CA GLU A 157 4.76 10.53 -2.20
C GLU A 157 5.34 11.78 -1.53
N GLY A 158 5.59 12.82 -2.33
CA GLY A 158 6.03 14.14 -1.86
C GLY A 158 7.53 14.27 -1.59
N VAL A 159 8.34 13.22 -1.84
CA VAL A 159 9.80 13.34 -1.74
C VAL A 159 10.33 14.23 -2.86
N GLN A 160 10.85 15.40 -2.46
CA GLN A 160 11.44 16.39 -3.35
C GLN A 160 12.84 16.77 -2.86
N MET A 161 13.69 17.15 -3.79
CA MET A 161 15.06 17.58 -3.51
C MET A 161 15.47 18.62 -4.55
N SER A 162 16.24 19.63 -4.13
CA SER A 162 16.81 20.59 -5.08
C SER A 162 17.81 19.91 -6.01
N ASP A 163 17.95 20.42 -7.23
CA ASP A 163 18.85 19.85 -8.24
C ASP A 163 20.31 19.76 -7.77
N ASP A 164 20.75 20.75 -6.99
CA ASP A 164 22.10 20.80 -6.39
C ASP A 164 22.32 19.62 -5.43
N LEU A 165 21.34 19.34 -4.55
CA LEU A 165 21.41 18.23 -3.61
C LEU A 165 21.27 16.89 -4.33
N LEU A 166 20.36 16.79 -5.30
CA LEU A 166 20.18 15.58 -6.09
C LEU A 166 21.47 15.24 -6.85
N ALA A 167 22.12 16.23 -7.45
CA ALA A 167 23.42 16.05 -8.10
C ALA A 167 24.49 15.60 -7.08
N TYR A 168 24.53 16.21 -5.90
CA TYR A 168 25.46 15.82 -4.84
C TYR A 168 25.28 14.35 -4.42
N PHE A 169 24.06 13.91 -4.15
CA PHE A 169 23.78 12.52 -3.74
C PHE A 169 23.93 11.53 -4.89
N THR A 170 23.67 11.94 -6.13
CA THR A 170 23.94 11.10 -7.31
C THR A 170 25.44 10.82 -7.48
N LEU A 171 26.30 11.77 -7.11
CA LEU A 171 27.77 11.64 -7.14
C LEU A 171 28.39 11.07 -5.86
N LYS A 172 27.58 10.72 -4.85
CA LYS A 172 28.05 10.03 -3.63
C LYS A 172 28.70 8.69 -4.04
N ASN A 173 29.77 8.25 -3.37
CA ASN A 173 30.39 6.93 -3.58
C ASN A 173 30.80 6.51 -5.03
N ILE A 174 30.85 7.44 -5.98
CA ILE A 174 31.22 7.19 -7.40
C ILE A 174 32.73 6.96 -7.63
N GLY A 175 33.55 7.24 -6.61
CA GLY A 175 35.01 7.11 -6.67
C GLY A 175 35.75 8.30 -7.30
N LEU A 176 35.06 9.42 -7.56
CA LEU A 176 35.69 10.68 -7.99
C LEU A 176 36.30 11.44 -6.81
N SER A 177 37.31 12.26 -7.10
CA SER A 177 37.90 13.14 -6.10
C SER A 177 36.89 14.20 -5.63
N ARG A 178 37.15 14.81 -4.47
CA ARG A 178 36.28 15.88 -3.95
C ARG A 178 36.26 17.10 -4.88
N GLU A 179 37.37 17.37 -5.57
CA GLU A 179 37.50 18.51 -6.46
C GLU A 179 36.76 18.29 -7.78
N ASP A 180 36.85 17.11 -8.38
CA ASP A 180 36.08 16.77 -9.60
C ASP A 180 34.57 16.87 -9.33
N LYS A 181 34.13 16.39 -8.16
CA LYS A 181 32.72 16.52 -7.75
C LYS A 181 32.30 17.97 -7.60
N ARG A 182 33.16 18.83 -7.03
CA ARG A 182 32.89 20.26 -6.90
C ARG A 182 32.74 20.92 -8.26
N GLN A 183 33.65 20.65 -9.19
CA GLN A 183 33.59 21.19 -10.54
C GLN A 183 32.31 20.81 -11.28
N ILE A 184 31.85 19.55 -11.15
CA ILE A 184 30.58 19.11 -11.75
C ILE A 184 29.38 19.85 -11.13
N LEU A 185 29.38 20.03 -9.80
CA LEU A 185 28.29 20.71 -9.09
C LEU A 185 28.27 22.22 -9.40
N SER A 186 29.43 22.86 -9.49
CA SER A 186 29.53 24.28 -9.84
C SER A 186 29.21 24.55 -11.31
N ALA A 187 29.58 23.63 -12.22
CA ALA A 187 29.26 23.75 -13.65
C ALA A 187 27.75 23.73 -13.93
N LYS A 188 26.96 23.02 -13.12
CA LYS A 188 25.49 23.05 -13.21
C LYS A 188 24.90 24.40 -12.81
N ARG A 189 25.48 25.08 -11.81
CA ARG A 189 25.04 26.42 -11.38
C ARG A 189 25.33 27.52 -12.40
N SER A 190 26.33 27.34 -13.26
CA SER A 190 26.67 28.30 -14.32
C SER A 190 25.83 28.16 -15.60
N LEU A 191 24.97 27.13 -15.69
CA LEU A 191 24.09 26.86 -16.83
C LEU A 191 22.60 27.13 -16.54
N ALA A 192 22.29 27.64 -15.34
CA ALA A 192 20.97 28.15 -14.94
C ALA A 192 21.01 29.68 -14.89
#